data_AF-A0A8D0CWR4-F1
#
_entry.id   AF-A0A8D0CWR4-F1
#
_cell.length_a   1.000
_cell.length_b   1.000
_cell.length_c   1.000
_cell.angle_alpha   90.00
_cell.angle_beta   90.00
_cell.angle_gamma   90.00
#
_symmetry.space_group_name_H-M   'P 1'
#
loop_
_entity.id
_entity.type
_entity.pdbx_description
1 polymer ?
#
loop_
_entity_poly.entity_id
_entity_poly.type
_entity_poly.pdbx_seq_one_letter_code
_entity_poly.pdbx_strand_id
1 'polypeptide(L)'
;REWWPVPLLWPACALLARNPPEVKTFYKTTGDNIIVSCFFSVSGSRMYFCREECEDKDILVQTTNVSVQSDRYSVRYVGGFVSGGYLYVKISQLTRADSGLYRCGLNTSFSPDPYQEFRIVHVHTETPTPRGTCTH
;
A
#
# COMPACT_ATOMS: atom_id res chain seq x y z
N ARG A 1 -29.89 37.89 28.75
CA ARG A 1 -29.41 36.49 28.66
C ARG A 1 -29.81 36.01 27.28
N GLU A 2 -28.99 35.88 26.26
CA GLU A 2 -27.56 36.10 26.03
C GLU A 2 -27.44 36.81 24.66
N TRP A 3 -26.23 37.24 24.36
CA TRP A 3 -25.80 38.12 23.28
C TRP A 3 -26.06 37.56 21.86
N TRP A 4 -26.36 38.46 20.91
CA TRP A 4 -26.37 38.20 19.46
C TRP A 4 -24.93 37.98 18.90
N PRO A 5 -24.72 37.84 17.57
CA PRO A 5 -25.06 36.71 16.71
C PRO A 5 -23.76 36.13 16.09
N VAL A 6 -23.51 36.27 14.79
CA VAL A 6 -22.28 35.98 14.01
C VAL A 6 -22.08 34.53 13.48
N PRO A 7 -21.41 34.31 12.31
CA PRO A 7 -21.94 34.52 10.95
C PRO A 7 -21.50 33.40 9.96
N LEU A 8 -21.84 33.58 8.68
CA LEU A 8 -21.21 32.95 7.51
C LEU A 8 -19.67 32.91 7.59
N LEU A 9 -19.07 31.72 7.61
CA LEU A 9 -17.68 31.45 7.21
C LEU A 9 -17.56 30.04 6.62
N TRP A 10 -17.86 29.91 5.32
CA TRP A 10 -17.18 28.96 4.44
C TRP A 10 -16.24 29.84 3.59
N PRO A 11 -14.90 29.68 3.64
CA PRO A 11 -14.21 28.50 3.13
C PRO A 11 -12.88 28.21 3.87
N ALA A 12 -12.89 27.36 4.89
CA ALA A 12 -11.65 26.93 5.55
C ALA A 12 -11.35 25.43 5.39
N CYS A 13 -12.38 24.60 5.19
CA CYS A 13 -12.18 23.14 5.05
C CYS A 13 -11.48 22.71 3.75
N ALA A 14 -11.40 23.58 2.73
CA ALA A 14 -10.83 23.21 1.44
C ALA A 14 -9.31 23.47 1.31
N LEU A 15 -8.70 24.30 2.17
CA LEU A 15 -7.31 24.75 2.00
C LEU A 15 -6.27 23.92 2.78
N LEU A 16 -6.71 23.05 3.69
CA LEU A 16 -5.81 22.20 4.49
C LEU A 16 -5.83 20.72 4.09
N ALA A 17 -6.72 20.31 3.19
CA ALA A 17 -6.62 19.00 2.58
C ALA A 17 -5.48 19.05 1.55
N ARG A 18 -4.23 18.82 2.01
CA ARG A 18 -3.15 18.39 1.14
C ARG A 18 -3.73 17.22 0.33
N ASN A 19 -3.94 17.39 -0.98
CA ASN A 19 -4.47 16.33 -1.83
C ASN A 19 -3.66 15.07 -1.52
N PRO A 20 -4.28 14.04 -0.91
CA PRO A 20 -3.53 12.86 -0.50
C PRO A 20 -2.88 12.27 -1.75
N PRO A 21 -1.61 11.86 -1.67
CA PRO A 21 -0.95 11.23 -2.81
C PRO A 21 -1.84 10.09 -3.31
N GLU A 22 -2.05 10.02 -4.62
CA GLU A 22 -2.92 9.04 -5.24
C GLU A 22 -2.42 7.63 -4.87
N VAL A 23 -3.15 6.95 -3.99
CA VAL A 23 -2.81 5.59 -3.55
C VAL A 23 -3.13 4.63 -4.68
N LYS A 24 -2.10 4.05 -5.30
CA LYS A 24 -2.27 3.07 -6.37
C LYS A 24 -3.07 1.88 -5.86
N THR A 25 -4.20 1.58 -6.50
CA THR A 25 -5.10 0.49 -6.11
C THR A 25 -5.00 -0.67 -7.10
N PHE A 26 -4.86 -1.88 -6.58
CA PHE A 26 -4.80 -3.12 -7.34
C PHE A 26 -6.01 -3.99 -7.02
N TYR A 27 -6.77 -4.35 -8.04
CA TYR A 27 -7.88 -5.28 -7.95
C TYR A 27 -7.39 -6.70 -8.22
N LYS A 28 -7.62 -7.62 -7.28
CA LYS A 28 -7.07 -8.98 -7.31
C LYS A 28 -8.08 -10.02 -6.89
N THR A 29 -7.95 -11.23 -7.41
CA THR A 29 -8.80 -12.39 -7.08
C THR A 29 -8.06 -13.38 -6.19
N THR A 30 -8.78 -14.36 -5.66
CA THR A 30 -8.17 -15.40 -4.82
C THR A 30 -7.17 -16.23 -5.63
N GLY A 31 -5.99 -16.48 -5.07
CA GLY A 31 -4.91 -17.24 -5.71
C GLY A 31 -3.97 -16.38 -6.56
N ASP A 32 -4.31 -15.13 -6.84
CA ASP A 32 -3.44 -14.24 -7.60
C ASP A 32 -2.12 -13.95 -6.88
N ASN A 33 -1.11 -13.60 -7.66
CA ASN A 33 0.12 -12.99 -7.16
C ASN A 33 0.16 -11.50 -7.51
N ILE A 34 0.81 -10.71 -6.66
CA ILE A 34 1.10 -9.31 -6.94
C ILE A 34 2.58 -9.02 -6.67
N ILE A 35 3.17 -8.22 -7.55
CA ILE A 35 4.49 -7.61 -7.36
C ILE A 35 4.31 -6.11 -7.53
N VAL A 36 4.72 -5.34 -6.53
CA VAL A 36 4.69 -3.87 -6.57
C VAL A 36 6.12 -3.35 -6.53
N SER A 37 6.43 -2.43 -7.45
CA SER A 37 7.71 -1.74 -7.51
C SER A 37 7.60 -0.38 -6.83
N CYS A 38 8.45 -0.14 -5.83
CA CYS A 38 8.52 1.12 -5.11
C CYS A 38 9.86 1.78 -5.41
N PHE A 39 9.81 2.92 -6.10
CA PHE A 39 11.02 3.67 -6.44
C PHE A 39 11.41 4.65 -5.34
N PHE A 40 12.68 4.64 -4.94
CA PHE A 40 13.25 5.61 -4.02
C PHE A 40 14.44 6.29 -4.68
N SER A 41 14.50 7.62 -4.57
CA SER A 41 15.66 8.42 -5.02
C SER A 41 16.85 8.34 -4.08
N VAL A 42 16.69 7.67 -2.93
CA VAL A 42 17.70 7.48 -1.90
C VAL A 42 17.91 6.00 -1.63
N SER A 43 19.05 5.68 -1.01
CA SER A 43 19.37 4.33 -0.54
C SER A 43 19.00 4.18 0.94
N GLY A 44 18.58 2.98 1.33
CA GLY A 44 18.27 2.63 2.72
C GLY A 44 19.24 1.58 3.27
N SER A 45 19.37 1.52 4.59
CA SER A 45 20.13 0.47 5.29
C SER A 45 19.29 -0.79 5.55
N ARG A 46 17.97 -0.64 5.56
CA ARG A 46 16.98 -1.70 5.76
C ARG A 46 15.79 -1.45 4.84
N MET A 47 15.23 -2.53 4.30
CA MET A 47 14.02 -2.52 3.49
C MET A 47 12.93 -3.27 4.25
N TYR A 48 11.70 -2.75 4.21
CA TYR A 48 10.56 -3.39 4.85
C TYR A 48 9.30 -3.35 3.98
N PHE A 49 8.45 -4.34 4.21
CA PHE A 49 7.12 -4.45 3.61
C PHE A 49 6.12 -4.78 4.72
N CYS A 50 5.09 -3.93 4.85
CA CYS A 50 4.16 -3.95 5.98
C CYS A 50 2.75 -3.55 5.56
N ARG A 51 1.79 -3.77 6.46
CA ARG A 51 0.41 -3.30 6.34
C ARG A 51 0.21 -1.98 7.05
N GLU A 52 -0.81 -1.25 6.64
CA GLU A 52 -1.38 -0.09 7.35
C GLU A 52 -0.30 0.89 7.85
N GLU A 53 -0.20 1.10 9.18
CA GLU A 53 0.69 2.08 9.79
C GLU A 53 2.14 1.59 9.99
N CYS A 54 2.40 0.30 9.72
CA CYS A 54 3.71 -0.33 9.89
C CYS A 54 4.23 -0.30 11.32
N GLU A 55 3.36 -0.57 12.30
CA GLU A 55 3.79 -0.96 13.64
C GLU A 55 4.51 -2.32 13.57
N ASP A 56 5.24 -2.70 14.63
CA ASP A 56 6.02 -3.96 14.65
C ASP A 56 5.19 -5.20 14.28
N LYS A 57 3.91 -5.22 14.65
CA LYS A 57 2.95 -6.30 14.35
C LYS A 57 2.52 -6.35 12.88
N ASP A 58 2.67 -5.25 12.16
CA ASP A 58 2.22 -5.09 10.77
C ASP A 58 3.35 -5.38 9.77
N ILE A 59 4.57 -5.61 10.25
CA ILE A 59 5.73 -5.95 9.42
C ILE A 59 5.57 -7.39 8.89
N LEU A 60 5.36 -7.50 7.58
CA LEU A 60 5.23 -8.80 6.90
C LEU A 60 6.61 -9.41 6.63
N VAL A 61 7.56 -8.57 6.21
CA VAL A 61 8.94 -8.99 5.93
C VAL A 61 9.87 -7.77 5.89
N GLN A 62 11.11 -7.96 6.32
CA GLN A 62 12.14 -6.93 6.30
C GLN A 62 13.55 -7.53 6.23
N THR A 63 14.51 -6.76 5.74
CA THR A 63 15.89 -7.22 5.59
C THR A 63 16.87 -6.06 5.43
N THR A 64 18.14 -6.31 5.75
CA THR A 64 19.29 -5.48 5.38
C THR A 64 20.03 -6.01 4.15
N ASN A 65 19.66 -7.20 3.67
CA ASN A 65 20.22 -7.82 2.46
C ASN A 65 19.41 -7.43 1.21
N VAL A 66 19.97 -7.67 0.02
CA VAL A 66 19.32 -7.34 -1.26
C VAL A 66 17.97 -8.04 -1.49
N SER A 67 17.71 -9.16 -0.82
CA SER A 67 16.42 -9.85 -0.88
C SER A 67 16.18 -10.73 0.34
N VAL A 68 14.90 -10.97 0.65
CA VAL A 68 14.47 -11.99 1.61
C VAL A 68 13.07 -12.47 1.24
N GLN A 69 12.74 -13.69 1.65
CA GLN A 69 11.40 -14.23 1.57
C GLN A 69 10.99 -14.78 2.94
N SER A 70 9.76 -14.50 3.34
CA SER A 70 9.10 -15.04 4.53
C SER A 70 7.70 -15.49 4.14
N ASP A 71 7.46 -16.80 4.18
CA ASP A 71 6.19 -17.41 3.76
C ASP A 71 5.78 -16.95 2.33
N ARG A 72 4.62 -16.28 2.20
CA ARG A 72 4.08 -15.77 0.94
C ARG A 72 4.58 -14.38 0.59
N TYR A 73 5.38 -13.74 1.45
CA TYR A 73 5.87 -12.38 1.29
C TYR A 73 7.33 -12.37 0.88
N SER A 74 7.73 -11.48 -0.03
CA SER A 74 9.15 -11.28 -0.32
C SER A 74 9.46 -9.83 -0.68
N VAL A 75 10.71 -9.47 -0.48
CA VAL A 75 11.27 -8.19 -0.92
C VAL A 75 12.56 -8.41 -1.68
N ARG A 76 12.77 -7.58 -2.70
CA ARG A 76 14.01 -7.54 -3.48
C ARG A 76 14.33 -6.10 -3.83
N TYR A 77 15.52 -5.63 -3.48
CA TYR A 77 16.02 -4.32 -3.86
C TYR A 77 16.92 -4.42 -5.08
N VAL A 78 16.70 -3.53 -6.04
CA VAL A 78 17.52 -3.38 -7.25
C VAL A 78 17.87 -1.91 -7.39
N GLY A 79 19.13 -1.56 -7.19
CA GLY A 79 19.59 -0.16 -7.22
C GLY A 79 21.03 -0.02 -6.80
N GLY A 80 21.52 1.21 -6.80
CA GLY A 80 22.89 1.57 -6.43
C GLY A 80 22.94 2.71 -5.42
N PHE A 81 24.01 2.77 -4.62
CA PHE A 81 24.14 3.70 -3.50
C PHE A 81 23.87 5.18 -3.84
N VAL A 82 24.18 5.61 -5.06
CA VAL A 82 24.17 7.03 -5.48
C VAL A 82 22.91 7.42 -6.27
N SER A 83 22.23 6.47 -6.93
CA SER A 83 21.12 6.76 -7.86
C SER A 83 19.75 6.31 -7.35
N GLY A 84 19.66 5.84 -6.11
CA GLY A 84 18.45 5.23 -5.57
C GLY A 84 18.20 3.84 -6.17
N GLY A 85 16.95 3.38 -6.07
CA GLY A 85 16.59 2.04 -6.51
C GLY A 85 15.11 1.69 -6.41
N TYR A 86 14.81 0.48 -6.86
CA TYR A 86 13.49 -0.11 -6.83
C TYR A 86 13.44 -1.21 -5.77
N LEU A 87 12.54 -1.04 -4.81
CA LEU A 87 12.13 -2.10 -3.89
C LEU A 87 10.92 -2.83 -4.48
N TYR A 88 11.12 -4.07 -4.87
CA TYR A 88 10.05 -4.95 -5.30
C TYR A 88 9.51 -5.71 -4.09
N VAL A 89 8.22 -5.55 -3.81
CA VAL A 89 7.52 -6.30 -2.78
C VAL A 89 6.53 -7.26 -3.43
N LYS A 90 6.37 -8.45 -2.89
CA LYS A 90 5.49 -9.49 -3.44
C LYS A 90 4.61 -10.10 -2.37
N ILE A 91 3.35 -10.35 -2.73
CA ILE A 91 2.45 -11.26 -2.01
C ILE A 91 2.04 -12.37 -2.98
N SER A 92 2.17 -13.61 -2.54
CA SER A 92 1.73 -14.79 -3.29
C SER A 92 0.40 -15.35 -2.78
N GLN A 93 -0.38 -15.98 -3.68
CA GLN A 93 -1.63 -16.68 -3.37
C GLN A 93 -2.62 -15.82 -2.56
N LEU A 94 -2.96 -14.64 -3.08
CA LEU A 94 -3.82 -13.67 -2.40
C LEU A 94 -5.15 -14.29 -1.97
N THR A 95 -5.65 -13.82 -0.83
CA THR A 95 -6.96 -14.18 -0.28
C THR A 95 -7.77 -12.93 -0.04
N ARG A 96 -9.06 -13.07 0.29
CA ARG A 96 -9.92 -11.93 0.65
C ARG A 96 -9.34 -11.11 1.83
N ALA A 97 -8.67 -11.77 2.78
CA ALA A 97 -8.06 -11.15 3.95
C ALA A 97 -6.81 -10.29 3.65
N ASP A 98 -6.23 -10.47 2.47
CA ASP A 98 -5.12 -9.65 1.97
C ASP A 98 -5.60 -8.29 1.40
N SER A 99 -6.90 -7.98 1.47
CA SER A 99 -7.38 -6.62 1.16
C SER A 99 -6.92 -5.64 2.23
N GLY A 100 -6.41 -4.47 1.84
CA GLY A 100 -5.93 -3.48 2.80
C GLY A 100 -4.95 -2.49 2.19
N LEU A 101 -4.45 -1.59 3.05
CA LEU A 101 -3.37 -0.68 2.72
C LEU A 101 -2.03 -1.34 3.04
N TYR A 102 -1.06 -1.12 2.17
CA TYR A 102 0.28 -1.66 2.29
C TYR A 102 1.31 -0.56 2.09
N ARG A 103 2.46 -0.71 2.75
CA ARG A 103 3.61 0.16 2.55
C ARG A 103 4.86 -0.64 2.28
N CYS A 104 5.64 -0.14 1.34
CA CYS A 104 7.03 -0.53 1.11
C CYS A 104 7.89 0.67 1.51
N GLY A 105 8.95 0.42 2.27
CA GLY A 105 9.77 1.52 2.78
C GLY A 105 11.22 1.14 3.04
N LEU A 106 12.00 2.18 3.29
CA LEU A 106 13.42 2.11 3.60
C LEU A 106 13.67 2.75 4.95
N ASN A 107 14.54 2.17 5.78
CA ASN A 107 15.12 2.92 6.88
C ASN A 107 16.34 3.70 6.37
N THR A 108 16.39 5.00 6.67
CA THR A 108 17.55 5.84 6.36
C THR A 108 18.12 6.44 7.64
N SER A 109 19.44 6.69 7.64
CA SER A 109 20.12 7.20 8.83
C SER A 109 20.02 8.72 9.00
N PHE A 110 19.68 9.45 7.94
CA PHE A 110 19.82 10.91 7.88
C PHE A 110 18.58 11.65 7.38
N SER A 111 17.50 10.94 7.07
CA SER A 111 16.22 11.52 6.66
C SER A 111 15.08 10.78 7.34
N PRO A 112 13.84 11.31 7.30
CA PRO A 112 12.67 10.48 7.57
C PRO A 112 12.67 9.27 6.63
N ASP A 113 12.22 8.13 7.15
CA ASP A 113 12.12 6.87 6.41
C ASP A 113 11.13 7.05 5.23
N PRO A 114 11.60 6.99 3.97
CA PRO A 114 10.71 7.13 2.84
C PRO A 114 9.91 5.85 2.65
N TYR A 115 8.62 6.00 2.39
CA TYR A 115 7.72 4.90 2.05
C TYR A 115 6.78 5.27 0.91
N GLN A 116 6.25 4.26 0.23
CA GLN A 116 5.17 4.39 -0.74
C GLN A 116 4.01 3.49 -0.34
N GLU A 117 2.80 3.98 -0.55
CA GLU A 117 1.57 3.30 -0.20
C GLU A 117 0.87 2.73 -1.44
N PHE A 118 0.26 1.56 -1.29
CA PHE A 118 -0.65 1.00 -2.29
C PHE A 118 -1.76 0.20 -1.61
N ARG A 119 -2.89 0.06 -2.30
CA ARG A 119 -4.05 -0.66 -1.81
C ARG A 119 -4.30 -1.92 -2.62
N ILE A 120 -4.62 -3.02 -1.94
CA ILE A 120 -5.15 -4.22 -2.58
C ILE A 120 -6.64 -4.32 -2.24
N VAL A 121 -7.45 -4.54 -3.27
CA VAL A 121 -8.89 -4.81 -3.15
C VAL A 121 -9.17 -6.18 -3.75
N HIS A 122 -9.71 -7.08 -2.93
CA HIS A 122 -10.21 -8.35 -3.44
C HIS A 122 -11.48 -8.15 -4.26
N VAL A 123 -11.52 -8.74 -5.46
CA VAL A 123 -12.72 -8.76 -6.31
C VAL A 123 -13.28 -10.17 -6.37
N HIS A 124 -14.60 -10.26 -6.27
CA HIS A 124 -15.31 -11.52 -6.45
C HIS A 124 -15.35 -11.84 -7.94
N THR A 125 -14.94 -13.05 -8.32
CA THR A 125 -15.26 -13.58 -9.64
C THR A 125 -16.70 -14.08 -9.58
N GLU A 126 -17.66 -13.29 -10.06
CA GLU A 126 -18.98 -13.85 -10.35
C GLU A 126 -18.79 -14.91 -11.44
N THR A 127 -19.04 -16.16 -11.08
CA THR A 127 -19.26 -17.21 -12.07
C THR A 127 -20.57 -16.81 -12.79
N PRO A 128 -20.64 -16.75 -14.13
CA PRO A 128 -21.90 -16.45 -14.78
C PRO A 128 -22.90 -17.52 -14.36
N THR A 129 -23.87 -17.14 -13.52
CA THR A 129 -24.98 -17.99 -13.13
C THR A 129 -25.68 -18.38 -14.44
N PRO A 130 -25.85 -19.69 -14.76
CA PRO A 130 -26.66 -20.05 -15.90
C PRO A 130 -28.04 -19.43 -15.66
N ARG A 131 -28.43 -18.47 -16.51
CA ARG A 131 -29.75 -17.86 -16.44
C ARG A 131 -30.75 -19.00 -16.49
N GLY A 132 -31.49 -19.20 -15.41
CA GLY A 132 -32.63 -20.10 -15.39
C GLY A 132 -33.52 -19.73 -16.57
N THR A 133 -33.63 -20.61 -17.54
CA THR A 133 -34.58 -20.46 -18.64
C THR A 133 -35.97 -20.52 -18.07
N CYS A 134 -36.74 -19.43 -18.18
CA CYS A 134 -38.18 -19.50 -18.02
C CYS A 134 -38.73 -20.38 -19.15
N THR A 135 -39.21 -21.58 -18.82
CA THR A 135 -40.05 -22.38 -19.70
C THR A 135 -41.49 -21.91 -19.60
N HIS A 136 -42.10 -21.67 -20.75
CA HIS A 136 -43.49 -21.32 -20.94
C HIS A 136 -44.41 -22.54 -20.75
#